data_AF-A0A833DBH4-F1
#
_entry.id   AF-A0A833DBH4-F1
#
_cell.length_a   1.000
_cell.length_b   1.000
_cell.length_c   1.000
_cell.angle_alpha   90.00
_cell.angle_beta   90.00
_cell.angle_gamma   90.00
#
_symmetry.space_group_name_H-M   'P 1'
#
loop_
_entity.id
_entity.type
_entity.pdbx_description
1 polymer ?
#
loop_
_entity_poly.entity_id
_entity_poly.type
_entity_poly.pdbx_seq_one_letter_code
_entity_poly.pdbx_strand_id
1 'polypeptide(L)'
;MESEPQPEPIPLGIVNKMLEKELSVRENRLRCIECGHFQPVPDVEPAVEEVTEEGEEPTPVGPVCDSCGSQRMTLIEQIQYEHKLALDHVRLLSRLGPKESKMIMEKVIGLEHVNDYYAAKIADILPIHPDDVRSIFARERFSVGREEIDSIIVAVKETTGT
;
A
#
# COMPACT_ATOMS: atom_id res chain seq x y z
N MET A 1 -16.89 -5.99 29.55
CA MET A 1 -15.77 -6.05 28.59
C MET A 1 -16.07 -4.98 27.56
N GLU A 2 -15.46 -3.81 27.70
CA GLU A 2 -15.55 -2.79 26.65
C GLU A 2 -14.84 -3.34 25.43
N SER A 3 -15.58 -3.54 24.35
CA SER A 3 -15.04 -3.97 23.07
C SER A 3 -14.12 -2.86 22.55
N GLU A 4 -12.86 -3.20 22.28
CA GLU A 4 -11.93 -2.28 21.62
C GLU A 4 -12.56 -1.73 20.34
N PRO A 5 -12.41 -0.41 20.05
CA PRO A 5 -12.97 0.19 18.87
C PRO A 5 -12.39 -0.51 17.63
N GLN A 6 -13.27 -1.07 16.81
CA GLN A 6 -12.85 -1.71 15.56
C GLN A 6 -12.27 -0.63 14.64
N PRO A 7 -11.17 -0.94 13.91
CA PRO A 7 -10.60 0.00 12.97
C PRO A 7 -11.62 0.32 11.87
N GLU A 8 -11.64 1.59 11.45
CA GLU A 8 -12.50 2.02 10.34
C GLU A 8 -12.09 1.28 9.05
N PRO A 9 -13.04 0.72 8.30
CA PRO A 9 -12.75 0.03 7.05
C PRO A 9 -12.38 1.04 5.96
N ILE A 10 -11.25 0.80 5.30
CA ILE A 10 -10.69 1.68 4.27
C ILE A 10 -10.50 0.86 2.99
N PRO A 11 -10.90 1.36 1.81
CA PRO A 11 -10.70 0.67 0.54
C PRO A 11 -9.23 0.63 0.14
N LEU A 12 -8.85 -0.40 -0.59
CA LEU A 12 -7.48 -0.66 -1.06
C LEU A 12 -6.89 0.49 -1.87
N GLY A 13 -7.69 1.25 -2.61
CA GLY A 13 -7.22 2.44 -3.33
C GLY A 13 -6.59 3.50 -2.42
N ILE A 14 -7.14 3.68 -1.21
CA ILE A 14 -6.59 4.57 -0.19
C ILE A 14 -5.39 3.91 0.49
N VAL A 15 -5.52 2.62 0.87
CA VAL A 15 -4.43 1.86 1.50
C VAL A 15 -3.19 1.85 0.63
N ASN A 16 -3.34 1.72 -0.69
CA ASN A 16 -2.24 1.77 -1.65
C ASN A 16 -1.47 3.08 -1.52
N LYS A 17 -2.17 4.23 -1.56
CA LYS A 17 -1.51 5.53 -1.43
C LYS A 17 -0.90 5.76 -0.06
N MET A 18 -1.49 5.23 1.01
CA MET A 18 -0.93 5.29 2.35
C MET A 18 0.37 4.47 2.45
N LEU A 19 0.34 3.21 1.99
CA LEU A 19 1.51 2.34 2.02
C LEU A 19 2.61 2.83 1.08
N GLU A 20 2.27 3.30 -0.12
CA GLU A 20 3.24 3.92 -1.02
C GLU A 20 3.91 5.11 -0.33
N LYS A 21 3.15 6.01 0.30
CA LYS A 21 3.71 7.17 0.99
C LYS A 21 4.60 6.79 2.18
N GLU A 22 4.20 5.81 2.99
CA GLU A 22 4.95 5.42 4.19
C GLU A 22 6.17 4.56 3.85
N LEU A 23 6.02 3.61 2.93
CA LEU A 23 7.05 2.63 2.61
C LEU A 23 8.04 3.14 1.57
N SER A 24 7.63 3.96 0.58
CA SER A 24 8.62 4.59 -0.33
C SER A 24 9.59 5.51 0.41
N VAL A 25 9.13 6.17 1.48
CA VAL A 25 9.97 7.07 2.30
C VAL A 25 10.94 6.30 3.18
N ARG A 26 10.57 5.08 3.58
CA ARG A 26 11.35 4.15 4.41
C ARG A 26 12.22 3.20 3.57
N GLU A 27 12.28 3.37 2.26
CA GLU A 27 13.25 2.67 1.43
C GLU A 27 14.64 2.93 2.02
N ASN A 28 15.22 1.84 2.54
CA ASN A 28 16.59 1.69 3.05
C ASN A 28 17.29 3.03 3.33
N ARG A 29 17.13 3.58 4.54
CA ARG A 29 17.87 4.78 4.97
C ARG A 29 19.14 4.42 5.72
N LEU A 30 20.20 5.14 5.41
CA LEU A 30 21.47 5.11 6.12
C LEU A 30 21.48 6.19 7.21
N ARG A 31 21.82 5.82 8.45
CA ARG A 31 22.29 6.80 9.45
C ARG A 31 23.79 6.92 9.37
N CYS A 32 24.29 8.15 9.45
CA CYS A 32 25.66 8.37 9.86
C CYS A 32 25.82 8.09 11.36
N ILE A 33 26.82 7.28 11.73
CA ILE A 33 27.16 7.01 13.13
C ILE A 33 27.72 8.26 13.81
N GLU A 34 28.39 9.14 13.07
CA GLU A 34 29.10 10.30 13.62
C GLU A 34 28.19 11.52 13.84
N CYS A 35 27.36 11.88 12.86
CA CYS A 35 26.52 13.09 12.95
C CYS A 35 25.01 12.79 13.09
N GLY A 36 24.61 11.52 12.97
CA GLY A 36 23.20 11.11 13.07
C GLY A 36 22.33 11.50 11.86
N HIS A 37 22.91 12.06 10.79
CA HIS A 37 22.20 12.41 9.56
C HIS A 37 21.63 11.17 8.86
N PHE A 38 20.43 11.30 8.31
CA PHE A 38 19.73 10.26 7.56
C PHE A 38 19.75 10.58 6.07
N GLN A 39 20.16 9.61 5.25
CA GLN A 39 20.16 9.74 3.79
C GLN A 39 19.66 8.44 3.13
N PRO A 40 19.09 8.51 1.91
CA PRO A 40 18.69 7.31 1.18
C PRO A 40 19.91 6.43 0.85
N VAL A 41 19.70 5.12 0.76
CA VAL A 41 20.70 4.24 0.12
C VAL A 41 20.78 4.63 -1.37
N PRO A 42 21.99 4.88 -1.91
CA PRO A 42 22.16 5.16 -3.32
C PRO A 42 21.72 3.96 -4.18
N ASP A 43 21.00 4.24 -5.27
CA ASP A 43 20.47 3.21 -6.20
C ASP A 43 21.58 2.48 -7.00
N VAL A 44 22.80 3.03 -6.99
CA VAL A 44 23.93 2.53 -7.76
C VAL A 44 24.79 1.65 -6.86
N GLU A 45 25.03 0.40 -7.27
CA GLU A 45 26.03 -0.45 -6.63
C GLU A 45 27.36 0.32 -6.54
N PRO A 46 28.05 0.31 -5.38
CA PRO A 46 29.28 1.07 -5.22
C PRO A 46 30.24 0.67 -6.34
N ALA A 47 30.66 1.66 -7.14
CA ALA A 47 31.65 1.43 -8.17
C ALA A 47 32.91 0.92 -7.48
N VAL A 48 33.29 -0.32 -7.76
CA VAL A 48 34.65 -0.80 -7.53
C VAL A 48 35.53 0.06 -8.41
N GLU A 49 36.23 1.03 -7.82
CA GLU A 49 37.33 1.70 -8.50
C GLU A 49 38.37 0.61 -8.81
N GLU A 50 38.56 0.30 -10.10
CA GLU A 50 39.70 -0.50 -10.54
C GLU A 50 40.97 0.34 -10.33
N VAL A 51 41.64 0.15 -9.21
CA VAL A 51 42.95 0.74 -8.98
C VAL A 51 43.97 -0.09 -9.74
N THR A 52 44.46 0.44 -10.86
CA THR A 52 45.65 -0.05 -11.55
C THR A 52 46.90 0.38 -10.77
N GLU A 53 47.22 -0.25 -9.65
CA GLU A 53 48.61 -0.41 -9.19
C GLU A 53 48.73 -1.70 -8.37
N GLU A 54 49.83 -2.40 -8.59
CA GLU A 54 50.06 -3.80 -8.22
C GLU A 54 49.86 -4.09 -6.72
N GLY A 55 48.87 -4.92 -6.39
CA GLY A 55 48.92 -5.79 -5.20
C GLY A 55 47.94 -5.50 -4.05
N GLU A 56 47.07 -4.50 -4.14
CA GLU A 56 46.09 -4.21 -3.08
C GLU A 56 44.67 -4.57 -3.58
N GLU A 57 44.01 -5.54 -2.92
CA GLU A 57 42.63 -5.90 -3.26
C GLU A 57 41.74 -4.66 -3.14
N PRO A 58 40.88 -4.35 -4.14
CA PRO A 58 40.04 -3.16 -4.08
C PRO A 58 39.14 -3.24 -2.86
N THR A 59 39.36 -2.33 -1.91
CA THR A 59 38.52 -2.25 -0.72
C THR A 59 37.17 -1.67 -1.13
N PRO A 60 36.04 -2.35 -0.84
CA PRO A 60 34.73 -1.79 -1.13
C PRO A 60 34.51 -0.54 -0.29
N VAL A 61 34.47 0.62 -0.93
CA VAL A 61 34.22 1.89 -0.24
C VAL A 61 32.70 2.07 -0.10
N GLY A 62 32.22 2.11 1.15
CA GLY A 62 30.81 2.35 1.45
C GLY A 62 30.37 3.79 1.16
N PRO A 63 29.05 4.06 1.16
CA PRO A 63 28.50 5.40 0.93
C PRO A 63 29.00 6.40 1.99
N VAL A 64 29.31 7.61 1.55
CA VAL A 64 29.72 8.74 2.41
C VAL A 64 28.50 9.53 2.89
N CYS A 65 28.57 10.08 4.09
CA CYS A 65 27.53 10.94 4.63
C CYS A 65 27.51 12.30 3.95
N ASP A 66 26.35 12.72 3.44
CA ASP A 66 26.16 14.02 2.77
C ASP A 66 26.41 15.23 3.70
N SER A 67 26.26 15.04 5.01
CA SER A 67 26.39 16.13 6.00
C SER A 67 27.80 16.27 6.58
N CYS A 68 28.56 15.19 6.73
CA CYS A 68 29.86 15.22 7.41
C CYS A 68 30.98 14.46 6.69
N GLY A 69 30.70 13.82 5.57
CA GLY A 69 31.69 13.07 4.77
C GLY A 69 32.13 11.73 5.38
N SER A 70 31.62 11.33 6.55
CA SER A 70 31.99 10.06 7.17
C SER A 70 31.47 8.86 6.36
N GLN A 71 32.28 7.83 6.21
CA GLN A 71 31.92 6.54 5.60
C GLN A 71 31.23 5.60 6.62
N ARG A 72 31.15 5.99 7.89
CA ARG A 72 30.58 5.16 8.96
C ARG A 72 29.06 5.29 8.96
N MET A 73 28.44 4.55 8.04
CA MET A 73 27.00 4.49 7.88
C MET A 73 26.41 3.19 8.45
N THR A 74 25.19 3.23 8.96
CA THR A 74 24.42 2.05 9.38
C THR A 74 23.07 2.06 8.70
N LEU A 75 22.68 0.94 8.10
CA LEU A 75 21.32 0.73 7.62
C LEU A 75 20.40 0.52 8.82
N ILE A 76 19.45 1.43 9.04
CA ILE A 76 18.59 1.41 10.24
C ILE A 76 17.12 1.23 9.91
N GLU A 77 16.65 1.80 8.79
CA GLU A 77 15.27 1.64 8.35
C GLU A 77 15.28 0.77 7.11
N GLN A 78 15.24 -0.55 7.32
CA GLN A 78 14.97 -1.52 6.26
C GLN A 78 13.49 -1.87 6.29
N ILE A 79 12.82 -1.70 5.15
CA ILE A 79 11.47 -2.24 4.95
C ILE A 79 11.55 -3.76 5.15
N GLN A 80 10.85 -4.27 6.17
CA GLN A 80 10.76 -5.71 6.39
C GLN A 80 10.12 -6.40 5.18
N TYR A 81 10.44 -7.69 5.00
CA TYR A 81 9.93 -8.48 3.87
C TYR A 81 8.40 -8.46 3.79
N GLU A 82 7.73 -8.52 4.94
CA GLU A 82 6.27 -8.51 5.07
C GLU A 82 5.65 -7.18 4.59
N HIS A 83 6.31 -6.05 4.86
CA HIS A 83 5.87 -4.74 4.38
C HIS A 83 5.96 -4.64 2.86
N LYS A 84 7.01 -5.21 2.26
CA LYS A 84 7.15 -5.27 0.81
C LYS A 84 6.06 -6.14 0.19
N LEU A 85 5.80 -7.32 0.75
CA LEU A 85 4.71 -8.19 0.32
C LEU A 85 3.34 -7.50 0.43
N ALA A 86 3.08 -6.76 1.51
CA ALA A 86 1.84 -6.03 1.69
C ALA A 86 1.69 -4.92 0.63
N LEU A 87 2.75 -4.15 0.36
CA LEU A 87 2.75 -3.12 -0.68
C LEU A 87 2.49 -3.72 -2.07
N ASP A 88 3.18 -4.82 -2.42
CA ASP A 88 3.02 -5.49 -3.70
C ASP A 88 1.59 -6.07 -3.86
N HIS A 89 1.05 -6.68 -2.81
CA HIS A 89 -0.32 -7.19 -2.79
C HIS A 89 -1.34 -6.06 -3.05
N VAL A 90 -1.19 -4.94 -2.34
CA VAL A 90 -2.11 -3.81 -2.49
C VAL A 90 -1.98 -3.16 -3.87
N ARG A 91 -0.77 -3.06 -4.44
CA ARG A 91 -0.57 -2.57 -5.82
C ARG A 91 -1.27 -3.43 -6.85
N LEU A 92 -1.22 -4.75 -6.69
CA LEU A 92 -1.85 -5.69 -7.62
C LEU A 92 -3.39 -5.68 -7.55
N LEU A 93 -3.94 -5.48 -6.35
CA LEU A 93 -5.39 -5.55 -6.14
C LEU A 93 -6.10 -4.19 -6.22
N SER A 94 -5.39 -3.08 -5.97
CA SER A 94 -5.92 -1.72 -6.04
C SER A 94 -6.22 -1.30 -7.48
N ARG A 95 -7.36 -1.77 -8.02
CA ARG A 95 -7.83 -1.44 -9.38
C ARG A 95 -8.25 0.02 -9.54
N LEU A 96 -8.66 0.66 -8.44
CA LEU A 96 -9.12 2.05 -8.41
C LEU A 96 -8.20 2.91 -7.54
N GLY A 97 -8.20 4.21 -7.82
CA GLY A 97 -7.56 5.19 -6.96
C GLY A 97 -8.44 5.58 -5.77
N PRO A 98 -7.88 6.37 -4.82
CA PRO A 98 -8.62 6.84 -3.64
C PRO A 98 -9.94 7.54 -3.94
N LYS A 99 -10.00 8.29 -5.05
CA LYS A 99 -11.17 9.09 -5.40
C LYS A 99 -12.31 8.22 -5.91
N GLU A 100 -12.04 7.33 -6.86
CA GLU A 100 -13.07 6.43 -7.39
C GLU A 100 -13.58 5.48 -6.30
N SER A 101 -12.69 4.92 -5.47
CA SER A 101 -13.11 4.05 -4.36
C SER A 101 -14.05 4.76 -3.38
N LYS A 102 -13.75 6.02 -3.00
CA LYS A 102 -14.63 6.81 -2.14
C LYS A 102 -15.98 7.09 -2.78
N MET A 103 -15.99 7.41 -4.07
CA MET A 103 -17.22 7.68 -4.81
C MET A 103 -18.13 6.44 -4.85
N ILE A 104 -17.58 5.23 -5.03
CA ILE A 104 -18.37 3.99 -4.93
C ILE A 104 -18.95 3.84 -3.52
N MET A 105 -18.12 4.00 -2.49
CA MET A 105 -18.57 3.88 -1.09
C MET A 105 -19.72 4.84 -0.78
N GLU A 106 -19.60 6.11 -1.15
CA GLU A 106 -20.64 7.13 -0.96
C GLU A 106 -21.96 6.77 -1.65
N LYS A 107 -21.91 6.15 -2.84
CA LYS A 107 -23.11 5.72 -3.56
C LYS A 107 -23.82 4.53 -2.91
N VAL A 108 -23.08 3.61 -2.29
CA VAL A 108 -23.64 2.35 -1.76
C VAL A 108 -23.94 2.40 -0.26
N ILE A 109 -23.32 3.30 0.51
CA ILE A 109 -23.47 3.34 1.98
C ILE A 109 -24.91 3.64 2.46
N GLY A 110 -25.74 4.22 1.59
CA GLY A 110 -27.15 4.49 1.89
C GLY A 110 -28.09 3.31 1.68
N LEU A 111 -27.58 2.17 1.20
CA LEU A 111 -28.37 0.97 0.97
C LEU A 111 -28.63 0.22 2.29
N GLU A 112 -29.76 -0.49 2.36
CA GLU A 112 -30.29 -1.08 3.60
C GLU A 112 -29.28 -2.02 4.29
N HIS A 113 -28.55 -2.81 3.53
CA HIS A 113 -27.64 -3.84 4.05
C HIS A 113 -26.16 -3.46 3.96
N VAL A 114 -25.83 -2.25 3.54
CA VAL A 114 -24.45 -1.82 3.29
C VAL A 114 -23.97 -0.92 4.41
N ASN A 115 -23.01 -1.41 5.19
CA ASN A 115 -22.25 -0.62 6.16
C ASN A 115 -20.87 -0.24 5.60
N ASP A 116 -20.07 0.52 6.36
CA ASP A 116 -18.74 0.97 5.91
C ASP A 116 -17.84 -0.19 5.47
N TYR A 117 -17.96 -1.35 6.14
CA TYR A 117 -17.18 -2.55 5.83
C TYR A 117 -17.57 -3.14 4.46
N TYR A 118 -18.86 -3.28 4.18
CA TYR A 118 -19.31 -3.75 2.86
C TYR A 118 -19.07 -2.70 1.77
N ALA A 119 -19.21 -1.41 2.08
CA ALA A 119 -18.89 -0.35 1.13
C ALA A 119 -17.43 -0.43 0.68
N ALA A 120 -16.48 -0.59 1.62
CA ALA A 120 -15.07 -0.80 1.29
C ALA A 120 -14.85 -2.08 0.46
N LYS A 121 -15.48 -3.20 0.85
CA LYS A 121 -15.41 -4.46 0.07
C LYS A 121 -15.94 -4.33 -1.35
N ILE A 122 -17.06 -3.64 -1.54
CA ILE A 122 -17.64 -3.41 -2.86
C ILE A 122 -16.68 -2.59 -3.72
N ALA A 123 -16.08 -1.53 -3.15
CA ALA A 123 -15.09 -0.70 -3.83
C ALA A 123 -13.79 -1.44 -4.18
N ASP A 124 -13.45 -2.50 -3.46
CA ASP A 124 -12.26 -3.33 -3.73
C ASP A 124 -12.53 -4.47 -4.71
N ILE A 125 -13.68 -5.14 -4.59
CA ILE A 125 -14.05 -6.31 -5.39
C ILE A 125 -14.57 -5.89 -6.77
N LEU A 126 -15.26 -4.74 -6.86
CA LEU A 126 -15.88 -4.22 -8.07
C LEU A 126 -16.82 -5.24 -8.74
N PRO A 127 -17.90 -5.67 -8.04
CA PRO A 127 -18.83 -6.66 -8.58
C PRO A 127 -19.52 -6.17 -9.85
N ILE A 128 -19.55 -7.02 -10.89
CA ILE A 128 -20.18 -6.70 -12.19
C ILE A 128 -21.43 -7.55 -12.41
N HIS A 129 -21.47 -8.74 -11.80
CA HIS A 129 -22.58 -9.67 -11.88
C HIS A 129 -23.31 -9.83 -10.55
N PRO A 130 -24.61 -10.17 -10.56
CA PRO A 130 -25.39 -10.42 -9.36
C PRO A 130 -24.79 -11.46 -8.40
N ASP A 131 -24.12 -12.48 -8.95
CA ASP A 131 -23.48 -13.52 -8.15
C ASP A 131 -22.23 -13.02 -7.42
N ASP A 132 -21.54 -12.02 -7.97
CA ASP A 132 -20.41 -11.36 -7.28
C ASP A 132 -20.93 -10.64 -6.02
N VAL A 133 -22.03 -9.90 -6.15
CA VAL A 133 -22.67 -9.21 -5.02
C VAL A 133 -23.12 -10.22 -3.98
N ARG A 134 -23.82 -11.29 -4.38
CA ARG A 134 -24.22 -12.37 -3.45
C ARG A 134 -23.03 -12.98 -2.72
N SER A 135 -21.89 -13.12 -3.39
CA SER A 135 -20.67 -13.68 -2.80
C SER A 135 -20.09 -12.78 -1.69
N ILE A 136 -20.25 -11.45 -1.79
CA ILE A 136 -19.82 -10.50 -0.76
C ILE A 136 -20.60 -10.70 0.55
N PHE A 137 -21.91 -10.95 0.44
CA PHE A 137 -22.83 -11.10 1.59
C PHE A 137 -23.10 -12.56 1.97
N ALA A 138 -22.39 -13.53 1.39
CA ALA A 138 -22.70 -14.96 1.54
C ALA A 138 -22.64 -15.49 2.99
N ARG A 139 -21.95 -14.79 3.89
CA ARG A 139 -21.83 -15.16 5.31
C ARG A 139 -22.89 -14.50 6.20
N GLU A 140 -23.74 -13.65 5.63
CA GLU A 140 -24.74 -12.90 6.38
C GLU A 140 -26.02 -13.69 6.62
N ARG A 141 -26.76 -13.29 7.65
CA ARG A 141 -28.07 -13.89 8.00
C ARG A 141 -29.25 -13.24 7.27
N PHE A 142 -28.96 -12.40 6.29
CA PHE A 142 -29.95 -11.75 5.44
C PHE A 142 -29.63 -12.00 3.97
N SER A 143 -30.61 -11.75 3.10
CA SER A 143 -30.44 -11.82 1.65
C SER A 143 -30.60 -10.43 1.05
N VAL A 144 -29.65 -10.04 0.20
CA VAL A 144 -29.69 -8.78 -0.54
C VAL A 144 -30.76 -8.87 -1.64
N GLY A 145 -31.64 -7.87 -1.70
CA GLY A 145 -32.72 -7.81 -2.70
C GLY A 145 -32.20 -7.56 -4.12
N ARG A 146 -33.01 -7.89 -5.14
CA ARG A 146 -32.63 -7.66 -6.54
C ARG A 146 -32.35 -6.19 -6.85
N GLU A 147 -33.18 -5.28 -6.35
CA GLU A 147 -33.04 -3.84 -6.56
C GLU A 147 -31.75 -3.29 -5.93
N GLU A 148 -31.40 -3.78 -4.74
CA GLU A 148 -30.17 -3.40 -4.04
C GLU A 148 -28.93 -3.97 -4.74
N ILE A 149 -28.97 -5.22 -5.21
CA ILE A 149 -27.92 -5.82 -6.05
C ILE A 149 -27.69 -4.99 -7.31
N ASP A 150 -28.76 -4.62 -8.00
CA ASP A 150 -28.67 -3.83 -9.23
C ASP A 150 -28.11 -2.44 -8.94
N SER A 151 -28.51 -1.82 -7.83
CA SER A 151 -27.98 -0.52 -7.37
C SER A 151 -26.47 -0.57 -7.11
N ILE A 152 -25.97 -1.64 -6.46
CA ILE A 152 -24.54 -1.85 -6.23
C ILE A 152 -23.79 -1.97 -7.57
N ILE A 153 -24.30 -2.78 -8.50
CA ILE A 153 -23.65 -2.98 -9.81
C ILE A 153 -23.64 -1.69 -10.63
N VAL A 154 -24.74 -0.92 -10.61
CA VAL A 154 -24.82 0.38 -11.29
C VAL A 154 -23.80 1.37 -10.70
N ALA A 155 -23.71 1.47 -9.38
CA ALA A 155 -22.76 2.36 -8.72
C ALA A 155 -21.31 2.05 -9.12
N VAL A 156 -20.96 0.76 -9.23
CA VAL A 156 -19.64 0.32 -9.71
C VAL A 156 -19.44 0.71 -11.18
N LYS A 157 -20.36 0.32 -12.08
CA LYS A 157 -20.25 0.57 -13.53
C LYS A 157 -20.11 2.05 -13.89
N GLU A 158 -20.92 2.91 -13.26
CA GLU A 158 -20.84 4.36 -13.46
C GLU A 158 -19.47 4.94 -13.07
N THR A 159 -18.80 4.31 -12.10
CA THR A 159 -17.52 4.78 -11.58
C THR A 159 -16.34 4.24 -12.40
N THR A 160 -16.42 2.98 -12.85
CA THR A 160 -15.37 2.33 -13.64
C THR A 160 -15.45 2.63 -15.15
N GLY A 161 -16.59 3.15 -15.63
CA GLY A 161 -16.80 3.45 -17.05
C GLY A 161 -16.97 2.20 -17.93
N THR A 162 -17.44 1.10 -17.34
CA THR A 162 -17.60 -0.22 -17.99
C THR A 162 -19.06 -0.63 -18.13
#